data_AF-A0A353N000-F1
#
_entry.id   AF-A0A353N000-F1
#
_cell.length_a   1.000
_cell.length_b   1.000
_cell.length_c   1.000
_cell.angle_alpha   90.00
_cell.angle_beta   90.00
_cell.angle_gamma   90.00
#
_symmetry.space_group_name_H-M   'P 1'
#
loop_
_entity.id
_entity.type
_entity.pdbx_description
1 polymer ?
#
loop_
_entity_poly.entity_id
_entity_poly.type
_entity_poly.pdbx_seq_one_letter_code
_entity_poly.pdbx_strand_id
1 'polypeptide(L)'
;IRVEKVSAAEGEEVEFSKVLLVATDSGVSLGEPTVAGALVKGRVLEQGRARKITVFKYKNKSRQSRRTIGHRQPFSSVRIDSIIYQDGR
;
A
#
# COMPACT_ATOMS: atom_id res chain seq x y z
N ILE A 1 -0.43 -6.98 -5.13
CA ILE A 1 0.38 -6.24 -4.13
C ILE A 1 -0.47 -5.97 -2.89
N ARG A 2 0.11 -5.90 -1.69
CA ARG A 2 -0.63 -5.56 -0.46
C ARG A 2 -0.29 -4.14 -0.04
N VAL A 3 -1.31 -3.35 0.22
CA VAL A 3 -1.21 -1.95 0.65
C VAL A 3 -1.98 -1.73 1.94
N GLU A 4 -1.79 -0.57 2.55
CA GLU A 4 -2.62 -0.10 3.67
C GLU A 4 -4.10 -0.09 3.30
N LYS A 5 -4.97 -0.08 4.32
CA LYS A 5 -6.42 -0.18 4.12
C LYS A 5 -6.91 0.96 3.21
N VAL A 6 -7.49 0.58 2.07
CA VAL A 6 -8.15 1.50 1.12
C VAL A 6 -9.66 1.53 1.39
N SER A 7 -10.29 2.71 1.28
CA SER A 7 -11.73 2.90 1.40
C SER A 7 -12.48 2.55 0.10
N ALA A 8 -12.21 1.37 -0.47
CA ALA A 8 -12.85 0.83 -1.66
C ALA A 8 -13.24 -0.63 -1.40
N ALA A 9 -14.40 -1.06 -1.88
CA ALA A 9 -14.89 -2.43 -1.66
C ALA A 9 -14.09 -3.46 -2.47
N GLU A 10 -14.27 -4.74 -2.15
CA GLU A 10 -13.69 -5.83 -2.95
C GLU A 10 -14.30 -5.82 -4.35
N GLY A 11 -13.45 -5.84 -5.38
CA GLY A 11 -13.82 -5.74 -6.78
C GLY A 11 -13.87 -4.31 -7.34
N GLU A 12 -13.78 -3.27 -6.50
CA GLU A 12 -13.75 -1.88 -6.97
C GLU A 12 -12.39 -1.48 -7.54
N GLU A 13 -12.44 -0.53 -8.48
CA GLU A 13 -11.25 0.11 -9.05
C GLU A 13 -10.67 1.15 -8.08
N VAL A 14 -9.34 1.19 -8.01
CA VAL A 14 -8.54 2.13 -7.24
C VAL A 14 -7.52 2.76 -8.17
N GLU A 15 -7.49 4.09 -8.16
CA GLU A 15 -6.56 4.87 -8.94
C GLU A 15 -5.46 5.46 -8.05
N PHE A 16 -4.20 5.24 -8.45
CA PHE A 16 -3.03 5.82 -7.79
C PHE A 16 -2.47 6.92 -8.69
N SER A 17 -2.74 8.17 -8.31
CA SER A 17 -2.29 9.38 -9.02
C SER A 17 -0.88 9.83 -8.64
N LYS A 18 -0.33 9.33 -7.52
CA LYS A 18 1.01 9.68 -7.04
C LYS A 18 2.02 8.66 -7.56
N VAL A 19 2.55 8.91 -8.76
CA VAL A 19 3.60 8.10 -9.36
C VAL A 19 4.93 8.87 -9.31
N LEU A 20 5.96 8.25 -8.75
CA LEU A 20 7.28 8.88 -8.54
C LEU A 20 8.23 8.65 -9.72
N LEU A 21 8.09 7.51 -10.39
CA LEU A 21 8.99 7.06 -11.44
C LEU A 21 8.22 6.18 -12.42
N VAL A 22 8.45 6.39 -13.71
CA VAL A 22 8.00 5.50 -14.78
C VAL A 22 9.22 5.08 -15.59
N ALA A 23 9.40 3.78 -15.77
CA ALA A 23 10.45 3.22 -16.61
C ALA A 23 9.81 2.50 -17.80
N THR A 24 10.27 2.83 -19.00
CA THR A 24 9.93 2.18 -20.26
C THR A 24 11.20 1.66 -20.92
N ASP A 25 11.07 0.85 -21.97
CA ASP A 25 12.23 0.37 -22.73
C ASP A 25 13.02 1.51 -23.41
N SER A 26 12.39 2.68 -23.60
CA SER A 26 12.96 3.87 -24.23
C SER A 26 13.63 4.84 -23.25
N GLY A 27 13.44 4.68 -21.94
CA GLY A 27 14.01 5.59 -20.95
C GLY A 27 13.36 5.53 -19.57
N VAL A 28 13.83 6.39 -18.67
CA VAL A 28 13.31 6.51 -17.30
C VAL A 28 12.89 7.95 -17.06
N SER A 29 11.61 8.13 -16.71
CA SER A 29 11.05 9.42 -16.31
C SER A 29 11.00 9.50 -14.79
N LEU A 30 11.84 10.39 -14.24
CA LEU A 30 11.93 10.70 -12.81
C LEU A 30 11.03 11.89 -12.48
N GLY A 31 10.17 11.74 -11.48
CA GLY A 31 9.31 12.81 -11.00
C GLY A 31 10.00 13.67 -9.95
N GLU A 32 9.93 14.98 -10.09
CA GLU A 32 10.30 15.96 -9.07
C GLU A 32 9.04 16.75 -8.68
N PRO A 33 8.23 16.36 -7.67
CA PRO A 33 8.22 15.17 -6.81
C PRO A 33 7.34 14.00 -7.30
N THR A 34 6.58 14.20 -8.39
CA THR A 34 5.74 13.16 -9.04
C THR A 34 5.79 13.35 -10.55
N VAL A 35 5.66 12.26 -11.31
CA VAL A 35 5.57 12.31 -12.78
C VAL A 35 4.18 12.79 -13.17
N ALA A 36 4.08 13.97 -13.77
CA ALA A 36 2.81 14.52 -14.24
C ALA A 36 2.24 13.66 -15.39
N GLY A 37 0.93 13.38 -15.36
CA GLY A 37 0.26 12.58 -16.39
C GLY A 37 0.42 11.06 -16.25
N ALA A 38 1.02 10.58 -15.16
CA ALA A 38 1.08 9.16 -14.83
C ALA A 38 -0.09 8.76 -13.90
N LEU A 39 -0.81 7.71 -14.26
CA LEU A 39 -1.92 7.15 -13.48
C LEU A 39 -1.81 5.63 -13.46
N VAL A 40 -1.84 5.03 -12.28
CA VAL A 40 -1.90 3.57 -12.15
C VAL A 40 -3.31 3.17 -11.74
N LYS A 41 -3.96 2.33 -12.55
CA LYS A 41 -5.27 1.76 -12.24
C LYS A 41 -5.11 0.32 -11.78
N GLY A 42 -5.82 -0.03 -10.72
CA GLY A 42 -5.90 -1.40 -10.23
C GLY A 42 -7.24 -1.70 -9.59
N ARG A 43 -7.44 -2.96 -9.23
CA ARG A 43 -8.65 -3.44 -8.54
C ARG A 43 -8.32 -4.07 -7.20
N VAL A 44 -9.18 -3.84 -6.22
CA VAL A 44 -9.08 -4.50 -4.91
C VAL A 44 -9.54 -5.96 -5.06
N LEU A 45 -8.67 -6.90 -4.72
CA LEU A 45 -8.98 -8.33 -4.74
C LEU A 45 -9.58 -8.82 -3.42
N GLU A 46 -8.95 -8.45 -2.30
CA GLU A 46 -9.36 -8.88 -0.96
C GLU A 46 -9.07 -7.78 0.05
N GLN A 47 -9.92 -7.68 1.08
CA GLN A 47 -9.64 -6.91 2.29
C GLN A 47 -9.46 -7.85 3.47
N GLY A 48 -8.26 -7.82 4.05
CA GLY A 48 -7.85 -8.81 5.03
C GLY A 48 -7.24 -8.21 6.28
N ARG A 49 -6.90 -9.10 7.22
CA ARG A 49 -6.08 -8.77 8.39
C ARG A 49 -4.78 -9.55 8.31
N ALA A 50 -3.66 -8.87 8.47
CA ALA A 50 -2.34 -9.45 8.44
C ALA A 50 -2.16 -10.53 9.53
N ARG A 51 -1.04 -11.25 9.45
CA ARG A 51 -0.67 -12.21 10.50
C ARG A 51 -0.61 -11.50 11.85
N LYS A 52 -0.99 -12.20 12.91
CA LYS A 52 -1.01 -11.64 14.26
C LYS A 52 0.42 -11.34 14.71
N ILE A 53 0.67 -10.07 15.02
CA ILE A 53 1.89 -9.63 15.68
C ILE A 53 1.58 -9.60 17.18
N THR A 54 2.40 -10.28 17.97
CA THR A 54 2.26 -10.30 19.43
C THR A 54 3.21 -9.27 20.02
N VAL A 55 2.66 -8.18 20.56
CA VAL A 55 3.41 -7.14 21.26
C VAL A 55 3.44 -7.49 22.73
N PHE A 56 4.62 -7.87 23.22
CA PHE A 56 4.85 -8.11 24.64
C PHE A 56 5.52 -6.90 25.28
N LYS A 57 4.85 -6.30 26.25
CA LYS A 57 5.41 -5.24 27.10
C LYS A 57 5.76 -5.84 28.45
N TYR A 58 6.94 -5.52 28.96
CA TYR A 58 7.42 -5.95 30.27
C TYR A 58 8.39 -4.93 30.86
N LYS A 59 8.22 -4.61 32.14
CA LYS A 59 9.15 -3.81 32.94
C LYS A 59 9.43 -4.56 34.24
N ASN A 60 10.72 -4.79 34.54
CA ASN A 60 11.11 -5.51 35.74
C ASN A 60 10.66 -4.76 37.01
N LYS A 61 10.31 -5.51 38.06
CA LYS A 61 9.86 -5.03 39.39
C LYS A 61 8.62 -4.11 39.38
N SER A 62 7.87 -4.06 38.28
CA SER A 62 6.58 -3.34 38.18
C SER A 62 5.45 -4.28 37.78
N ARG A 63 4.51 -4.53 38.71
CA ARG A 63 3.37 -5.46 38.52
C ARG A 63 2.43 -5.08 37.37
N GLN A 64 2.37 -3.82 36.96
CA GLN A 64 1.41 -3.31 35.96
C GLN A 64 1.89 -3.43 34.50
N SER A 65 3.16 -3.77 34.29
CA SER A 65 3.84 -3.59 33.01
C SER A 65 3.88 -4.83 32.12
N ARG A 66 3.53 -6.01 32.65
CA ARG A 66 3.49 -7.27 31.90
C ARG A 66 2.18 -7.37 31.14
N ARG A 67 2.18 -7.02 29.85
CA ARG A 67 0.99 -7.08 28.99
C ARG A 67 1.35 -7.69 27.64
N THR A 68 0.58 -8.68 27.24
CA THR A 68 0.65 -9.27 25.90
C THR A 68 -0.54 -8.77 25.10
N ILE A 69 -0.29 -8.02 24.02
CA ILE A 69 -1.33 -7.47 23.14
C ILE A 69 -1.14 -8.06 21.75
N GLY A 70 -2.21 -8.58 21.16
CA GLY A 70 -2.20 -8.97 19.75
C GLY A 70 -2.56 -7.78 18.87
N HIS A 71 -1.75 -7.49 17.87
CA HIS A 71 -2.09 -6.55 16.79
C HIS A 71 -2.27 -7.31 15.47
N ARG A 72 -3.30 -6.94 14.72
CA ARG A 72 -3.52 -7.44 13.35
C ARG A 72 -3.84 -6.24 12.47
N GLN A 73 -2.85 -5.84 11.67
CA GLN A 73 -2.98 -4.71 10.74
C GLN A 73 -3.98 -5.07 9.63
N PRO A 74 -5.00 -4.24 9.37
CA PRO A 74 -5.83 -4.39 8.18
C PRO A 74 -5.00 -4.09 6.92
N PHE A 75 -5.22 -4.84 5.85
CA PHE A 75 -4.58 -4.59 4.56
C PHE A 75 -5.58 -4.78 3.43
N SER A 76 -5.31 -4.12 2.29
CA SER A 76 -6.03 -4.35 1.04
C SER A 76 -5.07 -4.97 0.04
N SER A 77 -5.46 -6.08 -0.58
CA SER A 77 -4.73 -6.68 -1.69
C SER A 77 -5.25 -6.08 -3.00
N VAL A 78 -4.35 -5.52 -3.80
CA VAL A 78 -4.68 -4.85 -5.06
C VAL A 78 -3.94 -5.56 -6.20
N ARG A 79 -4.64 -5.77 -7.31
CA ARG A 79 -4.04 -6.14 -8.60
C ARG A 79 -3.93 -4.87 -9.44
N ILE A 80 -2.76 -4.63 -10.03
CA ILE A 80 -2.58 -3.55 -11.00
C ILE A 80 -3.07 -4.05 -12.35
N ASP A 81 -3.97 -3.31 -12.97
CA ASP A 81 -4.55 -3.67 -14.27
C ASP A 81 -3.93 -2.86 -15.40
N SER A 82 -3.68 -1.56 -15.19
CA SER A 82 -3.06 -0.72 -16.20
C SER A 82 -2.23 0.41 -15.62
N ILE A 83 -1.21 0.81 -16.38
CA ILE A 83 -0.36 1.97 -16.11
C ILE A 83 -0.54 2.90 -17.31
N ILE A 84 -1.13 4.07 -17.07
CA ILE A 84 -1.32 5.10 -18.07
C ILE A 84 -0.17 6.10 -17.88
N TYR A 85 0.61 6.28 -18.93
CA TYR A 85 1.67 7.27 -18.97
C TYR A 85 1.60 7.96 -20.33
N GLN A 86 1.36 9.27 -20.31
CA GLN A 86 1.41 10.10 -21.51
C GLN A 86 2.87 10.53 -21.68
N ASP A 87 3.61 9.82 -22.55
CA ASP A 87 4.93 10.26 -22.96
C ASP A 87 4.73 11.50 -23.83
N GLY A 88 5.28 12.64 -23.42
CA GLY A 88 5.08 13.93 -24.07
C GLY A 88 5.85 14.08 -25.38
N ARG A 89 5.95 13.00 -26.17
CA ARG A 89 6.75 12.93 -27.38
C ARG A 89 6.01 12.30 -28.55
#